data_AF-A0A2R7RJ98-F1
#
_entry.id   AF-A0A2R7RJ98-F1
#
_cell.length_a   1.000
_cell.length_b   1.000
_cell.length_c   1.000
_cell.angle_alpha   90.00
_cell.angle_beta   90.00
_cell.angle_gamma   90.00
#
_symmetry.space_group_name_H-M   'P 1'
#
loop_
_entity.id
_entity.type
_entity.pdbx_description
1 polymer ?
#
loop_
_entity_poly.entity_id
_entity_poly.type
_entity_poly.pdbx_seq_one_letter_code
_entity_poly.pdbx_strand_id
1 'polypeptide(L)'
;MAGTTRRVLTVFVASPGDVSEERQTLGAVAARINRMAAREWGWEIDIRGWEDTLPGYARPQSLINPDVEQCDVFIGLLWKRWGTPSGSHSSGFEEEFRIAQSRRLQSVEPEIMMYFRDIPESERADPGPQLERVLSFRQEVMAARQLLYKAYADVADFEVMIFDHLTKLLGRRAIESTADKSTDSTKRHSTVLAQSFGSIQPMTMLELAGDPLMTPDRLLSRWRQASELSQIPQMPCALGPLGLYRFTVVDFRHSATLLVGTTGSGKTEALMAIAASTVLSLPPPLVRVSFIDLKYSSYIQALEAVGADGIHLDLGNEPDGLDVLIAEIRAREQILVEAHCRDAQEFWSKFPNDRYRLPVWLICIDEVHSITFGQREGLARLLQTAARARPLGIQYIFGTQRLAGIGNMIRSVSSRRICLRTYDALESLDVVGVPDASLISRTDAGTAVVRDDMDGEPLLVRFAMVDASLDESLFDVLQAARKGYDEVMDASVT
;
A
#
# COMPACT_ATOMS: atom_id res chain seq x y z
N MET A 1 -37.87 -9.26 -8.52
CA MET A 1 -37.08 -8.05 -8.23
C MET A 1 -37.27 -7.70 -6.76
N ALA A 2 -36.39 -8.19 -5.88
CA ALA A 2 -36.34 -7.73 -4.50
C ALA A 2 -35.41 -6.50 -4.48
N GLY A 3 -35.92 -5.34 -4.07
CA GLY A 3 -35.14 -4.11 -4.02
C GLY A 3 -34.02 -4.26 -2.98
N THR A 4 -32.77 -4.15 -3.42
CA THR A 4 -31.61 -4.12 -2.54
C THR A 4 -31.64 -2.81 -1.75
N THR A 5 -31.98 -2.87 -0.46
CA THR A 5 -31.96 -1.70 0.44
C THR A 5 -30.50 -1.26 0.65
N ARG A 6 -30.15 -0.09 0.13
CA ARG A 6 -28.84 0.54 0.34
C ARG A 6 -28.82 1.22 1.72
N ARG A 7 -27.69 1.09 2.43
CA ARG A 7 -27.41 1.81 3.67
C ARG A 7 -26.83 3.18 3.31
N VAL A 8 -27.16 4.20 4.09
CA VAL A 8 -26.72 5.57 3.85
C VAL A 8 -25.83 5.99 5.01
N LEU A 9 -24.62 6.46 4.71
CA LEU A 9 -23.73 7.13 5.66
C LEU A 9 -23.98 8.63 5.53
N THR A 10 -24.58 9.22 6.56
CA THR A 10 -24.91 10.64 6.59
C THR A 10 -23.74 11.45 7.12
N VAL A 11 -23.24 12.38 6.30
CA VAL A 11 -22.08 13.22 6.59
C VAL A 11 -22.54 14.67 6.65
N PHE A 12 -22.44 15.29 7.82
CA PHE A 12 -22.71 16.72 7.98
C PHE A 12 -21.43 17.54 7.85
N VAL A 13 -21.47 18.60 7.04
CA VAL A 13 -20.30 19.45 6.75
C VAL A 13 -20.50 20.84 7.33
N ALA A 14 -19.81 21.11 8.43
CA ALA A 14 -19.78 22.40 9.11
C ALA A 14 -18.59 23.22 8.61
N SER A 15 -18.86 24.36 7.99
CA SER A 15 -17.80 25.28 7.62
C SER A 15 -18.29 26.72 7.45
N PRO A 16 -17.43 27.71 7.70
CA PRO A 16 -17.66 29.08 7.24
C PRO A 16 -17.57 29.17 5.70
N GLY A 17 -18.00 30.31 5.15
CA GLY A 17 -18.13 30.50 3.69
C GLY A 17 -16.81 30.75 2.92
N ASP A 18 -15.64 30.75 3.57
CA ASP A 18 -14.33 30.95 2.93
C ASP A 18 -13.65 29.66 2.45
N VAL A 19 -14.31 28.50 2.61
CA VAL A 19 -13.83 27.19 2.15
C VAL A 19 -14.81 26.51 1.17
N SER A 20 -15.39 27.31 0.28
CA SER A 20 -16.38 26.84 -0.69
C SER A 20 -15.80 25.85 -1.72
N GLU A 21 -14.55 26.03 -2.11
CA GLU A 21 -13.85 25.11 -3.03
C GLU A 21 -13.67 23.74 -2.38
N GLU A 22 -13.28 23.69 -1.10
CA GLU A 22 -13.13 22.46 -0.35
C GLU A 22 -14.48 21.74 -0.16
N ARG A 23 -15.58 22.48 0.07
CA ARG A 23 -16.94 21.90 0.10
C ARG A 23 -17.31 21.26 -1.24
N GLN A 24 -17.02 21.92 -2.37
CA GLN A 24 -17.28 21.39 -3.70
C GLN A 24 -16.45 20.13 -3.98
N THR A 25 -15.16 20.14 -3.62
CA THR A 25 -14.25 18.99 -3.73
C THR A 25 -14.75 17.82 -2.90
N LEU A 26 -15.20 18.05 -1.67
CA LEU A 26 -15.78 17.02 -0.82
C LEU A 26 -17.03 16.37 -1.48
N GLY A 27 -17.90 17.18 -2.08
CA GLY A 27 -19.04 16.70 -2.86
C GLY A 27 -18.63 15.82 -4.07
N ALA A 28 -17.63 16.27 -4.83
CA ALA A 28 -17.09 15.52 -5.96
C ALA A 28 -16.44 14.18 -5.53
N VAL A 29 -15.72 14.19 -4.42
CA VAL A 29 -15.13 13.00 -3.81
C VAL A 29 -16.21 12.02 -3.37
N ALA A 30 -17.25 12.46 -2.66
CA ALA A 30 -18.36 11.58 -2.27
C ALA A 30 -19.09 11.01 -3.48
N ALA A 31 -19.34 11.81 -4.52
CA ALA A 31 -19.94 11.31 -5.76
C ALA A 31 -19.05 10.27 -6.46
N ARG A 32 -17.72 10.47 -6.46
CA ARG A 32 -16.74 9.50 -6.96
C ARG A 32 -16.79 8.20 -6.16
N ILE A 33 -16.81 8.30 -4.83
CA ILE A 33 -16.90 7.16 -3.92
C ILE A 33 -18.24 6.43 -4.13
N ASN A 34 -19.38 7.13 -4.22
CA ASN A 34 -20.70 6.51 -4.43
C ASN A 34 -20.77 5.74 -5.75
N ARG A 35 -20.13 6.21 -6.82
CA ARG A 35 -20.05 5.45 -8.08
C ARG A 35 -19.30 4.12 -7.93
N MET A 36 -18.32 4.06 -7.03
CA MET A 36 -17.53 2.87 -6.72
C MET A 36 -18.23 1.98 -5.66
N ALA A 37 -18.72 2.58 -4.57
CA ALA A 37 -19.21 1.91 -3.37
C ALA A 37 -20.70 1.51 -3.42
N ALA A 38 -21.57 2.26 -4.11
CA ALA A 38 -23.02 1.99 -4.10
C ALA A 38 -23.41 0.71 -4.86
N ARG A 39 -22.57 0.23 -5.78
CA ARG A 39 -22.77 -1.04 -6.49
C ARG A 39 -22.16 -2.23 -5.74
N GLU A 40 -21.01 -2.04 -5.10
CA GLU A 40 -20.21 -3.11 -4.50
C GLU A 40 -20.47 -3.31 -2.98
N TRP A 41 -20.69 -2.23 -2.22
CA TRP A 41 -20.80 -2.27 -0.75
C TRP A 41 -22.23 -2.13 -0.25
N GLY A 42 -23.17 -1.71 -1.12
CA GLY A 42 -24.53 -1.38 -0.72
C GLY A 42 -24.61 -0.18 0.22
N TRP A 43 -23.57 0.66 0.26
CA TRP A 43 -23.49 1.90 1.03
C TRP A 43 -23.41 3.12 0.11
N GLU A 44 -24.01 4.22 0.55
CA GLU A 44 -24.01 5.51 -0.14
C GLU A 44 -23.67 6.61 0.87
N ILE A 45 -22.80 7.54 0.50
CA ILE A 45 -22.53 8.75 1.27
C ILE A 45 -23.56 9.79 0.89
N ASP A 46 -24.32 10.27 1.88
CA ASP A 46 -25.18 11.44 1.78
C ASP A 46 -24.49 12.61 2.47
N ILE A 47 -23.96 13.55 1.71
CA ILE A 47 -23.39 14.79 2.25
C ILE A 47 -24.52 15.79 2.43
N ARG A 48 -24.62 16.36 3.63
CA ARG A 48 -25.52 17.46 3.94
C ARG A 48 -24.76 18.70 4.39
N GLY A 49 -25.17 19.83 3.86
CA GLY A 49 -24.79 21.14 4.36
C GLY A 49 -26.02 22.02 4.62
N TRP A 50 -25.77 23.20 5.16
CA TRP A 50 -26.80 24.22 5.35
C TRP A 50 -27.51 24.65 4.05
N GLU A 51 -26.88 24.42 2.89
CA GLU A 51 -27.41 24.72 1.56
C GLU A 51 -28.53 23.75 1.12
N ASP A 52 -28.52 22.54 1.67
CA ASP A 52 -29.48 21.47 1.34
C ASP A 52 -30.73 21.50 2.25
N THR A 53 -30.68 22.29 3.34
CA THR A 53 -31.79 22.44 4.27
C THR A 53 -32.92 23.28 3.64
N LEU A 54 -34.14 22.74 3.63
CA LEU A 54 -35.29 23.42 3.05
C LEU A 54 -35.61 24.75 3.77
N PRO A 55 -35.92 25.83 3.02
CA PRO A 55 -36.37 27.08 3.63
C PRO A 55 -37.66 26.88 4.44
N GLY A 56 -37.71 27.43 5.66
CA GLY A 56 -38.86 27.26 6.57
C GLY A 56 -39.05 28.43 7.54
N TYR A 57 -40.21 28.46 8.20
CA TYR A 57 -40.56 29.50 9.18
C TYR A 57 -39.98 29.16 10.58
N ALA A 58 -38.66 29.33 10.73
CA ALA A 58 -37.94 29.21 12.00
C ALA A 58 -36.61 29.97 11.94
N ARG A 59 -35.82 29.95 13.03
CA ARG A 59 -34.45 30.45 13.00
C ARG A 59 -33.64 29.61 12.00
N PRO A 60 -32.87 30.18 11.06
CA PRO A 60 -32.13 29.41 10.05
C PRO A 60 -31.28 28.28 10.63
N GLN A 61 -30.55 28.55 11.72
CA GLN A 61 -29.73 27.52 12.38
C GLN A 61 -30.56 26.39 13.01
N SER A 62 -31.75 26.67 13.52
CA SER A 62 -32.63 25.63 14.10
C SER A 62 -33.19 24.66 13.06
N LEU A 63 -33.16 25.02 11.77
CA LEU A 63 -33.54 24.12 10.68
C LEU A 63 -32.40 23.18 10.29
N ILE A 64 -31.15 23.57 10.57
CA ILE A 64 -29.92 22.83 10.26
C ILE A 64 -29.56 21.86 11.40
N ASN A 65 -29.81 22.24 12.65
CA ASN A 65 -29.49 21.43 13.84
C ASN A 65 -30.00 19.97 13.76
N PRO A 66 -31.21 19.67 13.25
CA PRO A 66 -31.65 18.27 13.08
C PRO A 66 -30.75 17.42 12.19
N ASP A 67 -30.12 18.00 11.15
CA ASP A 67 -29.18 17.27 10.29
C ASP A 67 -27.87 16.94 11.04
N VAL A 68 -27.42 17.84 11.94
CA VAL A 68 -26.28 17.58 12.83
C VAL A 68 -26.62 16.51 13.88
N GLU A 69 -27.86 16.50 14.37
CA GLU A 69 -28.34 15.53 15.35
C GLU A 69 -28.51 14.12 14.79
N GLN A 70 -28.65 13.99 13.46
CA GLN A 70 -28.87 12.72 12.78
C GLN A 70 -27.65 12.21 12.02
N CYS A 71 -26.60 13.02 11.86
CA CYS A 71 -25.41 12.60 11.12
C CYS A 71 -24.65 11.46 11.82
N ASP A 72 -24.05 10.59 11.00
CA ASP A 72 -23.10 9.55 11.41
C ASP A 72 -21.68 10.10 11.54
N VAL A 73 -21.37 11.11 10.72
CA VAL A 73 -20.05 11.73 10.60
C VAL A 73 -20.22 13.25 10.56
N PHE A 74 -19.43 13.93 11.38
CA PHE A 74 -19.31 15.38 11.37
C PHE A 74 -17.95 15.78 10.80
N ILE A 75 -17.94 16.62 9.76
CA ILE A 75 -16.73 17.18 9.17
C ILE A 75 -16.71 18.68 9.40
N GLY A 76 -15.74 19.15 10.18
CA GLY A 76 -15.47 20.57 10.38
C GLY A 76 -14.33 21.06 9.49
N LEU A 77 -14.59 22.06 8.66
CA LEU A 77 -13.60 22.72 7.81
C LEU A 77 -13.40 24.16 8.28
N LEU A 78 -12.15 24.53 8.60
CA LEU A 78 -11.81 25.89 9.04
C LEU A 78 -10.58 26.43 8.29
N TRP A 79 -10.64 27.72 7.94
CA TRP A 79 -9.51 28.47 7.41
C TRP A 79 -9.34 29.81 8.13
N LYS A 80 -9.83 30.93 7.59
CA LYS A 80 -9.58 32.28 8.12
C LYS A 80 -10.79 32.86 8.85
N ARG A 81 -12.00 32.40 8.52
CA ARG A 81 -13.24 32.92 9.09
C ARG A 81 -13.76 32.01 10.19
N TRP A 82 -14.42 32.61 11.18
CA TRP A 82 -15.14 31.88 12.24
C TRP A 82 -16.63 31.74 11.94
N GLY A 83 -17.18 32.63 11.11
CA GLY A 83 -18.61 32.72 10.79
C GLY A 83 -19.33 33.85 11.53
N THR A 84 -20.65 33.89 11.39
CA THR A 84 -21.52 34.91 12.00
C THR A 84 -22.25 34.35 13.22
N PRO A 85 -22.50 35.16 14.27
CA PRO A 85 -23.17 34.70 15.50
C PRO A 85 -24.49 33.97 15.23
N SER A 86 -24.67 32.84 15.90
CA SER A 86 -25.93 32.09 15.90
C SER A 86 -26.38 31.85 17.33
N GLY A 87 -27.40 32.59 17.73
CA GLY A 87 -28.15 32.36 18.97
C GLY A 87 -27.34 32.73 20.19
N SER A 88 -27.12 31.75 21.04
CA SER A 88 -26.22 31.86 22.19
C SER A 88 -24.75 31.59 21.82
N HIS A 89 -24.46 31.22 20.57
CA HIS A 89 -23.12 30.87 20.09
C HIS A 89 -22.48 31.97 19.25
N SER A 90 -21.15 32.01 19.27
CA SER A 90 -20.36 33.01 18.57
C SER A 90 -20.28 32.78 17.06
N SER A 91 -20.62 31.58 16.59
CA SER A 91 -20.89 31.28 15.18
C SER A 91 -21.84 30.10 14.98
N GLY A 92 -22.43 29.98 13.78
CA GLY A 92 -23.17 28.78 13.37
C GLY A 92 -22.30 27.51 13.40
N PHE A 93 -21.04 27.60 12.97
CA PHE A 93 -20.07 26.50 13.08
C PHE A 93 -19.88 26.06 14.54
N GLU A 94 -19.75 27.00 15.48
CA GLU A 94 -19.60 26.67 16.89
C GLU A 94 -20.83 25.93 17.43
N GLU A 95 -22.04 26.40 17.09
CA GLU A 95 -23.28 25.74 17.47
C GLU A 95 -23.32 24.29 16.96
N GLU A 96 -23.03 24.08 15.67
CA GLU A 96 -22.99 22.75 15.03
C GLU A 96 -21.94 21.83 15.67
N PHE A 97 -20.72 22.34 15.91
CA PHE A 97 -19.65 21.57 16.54
C PHE A 97 -19.99 21.17 17.97
N ARG A 98 -20.58 22.07 18.78
CA ARG A 98 -20.95 21.75 20.17
C ARG A 98 -22.07 20.70 20.23
N ILE A 99 -23.00 20.70 19.28
CA ILE A 99 -24.03 19.63 19.15
C ILE A 99 -23.35 18.29 18.87
N ALA A 100 -22.48 18.22 17.86
CA ALA A 100 -21.77 16.98 17.50
C ALA A 100 -20.87 16.49 18.65
N GLN A 101 -20.15 17.40 19.32
CA GLN A 101 -19.31 17.10 20.48
C GLN A 101 -20.13 16.53 21.64
N SER A 102 -21.29 17.13 21.94
CA SER A 102 -22.18 16.65 23.00
C SER A 102 -22.68 15.23 22.72
N ARG A 103 -23.10 14.94 21.48
CA ARG A 103 -23.48 13.59 21.05
C ARG A 103 -22.34 12.59 21.22
N ARG A 104 -21.12 12.95 20.80
CA ARG A 104 -19.93 12.08 20.89
C ARG A 104 -19.47 11.83 22.33
N LEU A 105 -19.79 12.71 23.28
CA LEU A 105 -19.53 12.45 24.70
C LEU A 105 -20.53 11.46 25.31
N GLN A 106 -21.71 11.32 24.71
CA GLN A 106 -22.80 10.46 25.19
C GLN A 106 -22.90 9.14 24.41
N SER A 107 -22.33 9.07 23.21
CA SER A 107 -22.40 7.93 22.29
C SER A 107 -21.08 7.75 21.52
N VAL A 108 -20.92 6.59 20.87
CA VAL A 108 -19.83 6.34 19.91
C VAL A 108 -20.04 7.05 18.56
N GLU A 109 -21.07 7.89 18.44
CA GLU A 109 -21.43 8.65 17.23
C GLU A 109 -21.82 10.10 17.59
N PRO A 110 -21.58 11.08 16.69
CA PRO A 110 -20.96 10.94 15.37
C PRO A 110 -19.43 10.80 15.43
N GLU A 111 -18.81 10.33 14.35
CA GLU A 111 -17.36 10.44 14.20
C GLU A 111 -17.00 11.89 13.80
N ILE A 112 -16.11 12.54 14.55
CA ILE A 112 -15.79 13.97 14.39
C ILE A 112 -14.43 14.10 13.70
N MET A 113 -14.41 14.64 12.49
CA MET A 113 -13.21 14.90 11.70
C MET A 113 -12.99 16.41 11.53
N MET A 114 -11.81 16.89 11.90
CA MET A 114 -11.47 18.32 11.84
C MET A 114 -10.32 18.57 10.85
N TYR A 115 -10.55 19.49 9.91
CA TYR A 115 -9.55 19.89 8.92
C TYR A 115 -9.29 21.39 8.96
N PHE A 116 -8.01 21.75 9.01
CA PHE A 116 -7.55 23.14 9.05
C PHE A 116 -6.69 23.43 7.83
N ARG A 117 -7.08 24.43 7.03
CA ARG A 117 -6.20 24.90 5.95
C ARG A 117 -5.02 25.66 6.54
N ASP A 118 -3.83 25.43 6.02
CA ASP A 118 -2.65 26.15 6.49
C ASP A 118 -2.74 27.65 6.18
N ILE A 119 -2.39 28.44 7.19
CA ILE A 119 -2.38 29.91 7.12
C ILE A 119 -0.92 30.38 7.05
N PRO A 120 -0.53 31.22 6.08
CA PRO A 120 0.82 31.77 5.98
C PRO A 120 1.25 32.50 7.27
N GLU A 121 2.55 32.45 7.62
CA GLU A 121 3.07 33.07 8.86
C GLU A 121 2.86 34.59 8.92
N SER A 122 2.89 35.27 7.77
CA SER A 122 2.63 36.72 7.66
C SER A 122 1.22 37.10 8.13
N GLU A 123 0.24 36.23 7.95
CA GLU A 123 -1.16 36.48 8.35
C GLU A 123 -1.45 36.02 9.78
N ARG A 124 -0.58 35.21 10.39
CA ARG A 124 -0.66 34.85 11.81
C ARG A 124 -0.13 35.94 12.73
N ALA A 125 0.70 36.85 12.21
CA ALA A 125 1.35 37.89 12.99
C ALA A 125 0.43 39.05 13.36
N ASP A 126 -0.62 39.31 12.57
CA ASP A 126 -1.67 40.33 12.86
C ASP A 126 -3.07 39.74 12.57
N PRO A 127 -3.55 38.81 13.40
CA PRO A 127 -4.81 38.13 13.15
C PRO A 127 -5.99 39.06 13.48
N GLY A 128 -6.82 39.35 12.48
CA GLY A 128 -8.09 40.04 12.71
C GLY A 128 -9.05 39.25 13.63
N PRO A 129 -10.17 39.84 14.09
CA PRO A 129 -11.04 39.28 15.14
C PRO A 129 -11.65 37.91 14.84
N GLN A 130 -11.82 37.55 13.56
CA GLN A 130 -12.32 36.24 13.16
C GLN A 130 -11.22 35.17 13.16
N LEU A 131 -10.02 35.54 12.69
CA LEU A 131 -8.87 34.63 12.64
C LEU A 131 -8.36 34.32 14.05
N GLU A 132 -8.38 35.31 14.95
CA GLU A 132 -8.04 35.10 16.35
C GLU A 132 -8.92 34.01 16.98
N ARG A 133 -10.24 34.01 16.71
CA ARG A 133 -11.16 32.98 17.20
C ARG A 133 -10.87 31.59 16.63
N VAL A 134 -10.55 31.49 15.35
CA VAL A 134 -10.15 30.21 14.72
C VAL A 134 -8.87 29.68 15.38
N LEU A 135 -7.89 30.55 15.64
CA LEU A 135 -6.64 30.18 16.30
C LEU A 135 -6.86 29.75 17.76
N SER A 136 -7.69 30.47 18.51
CA SER A 136 -8.06 30.10 19.88
C SER A 136 -8.78 28.75 19.91
N PHE A 137 -9.72 28.51 19.00
CA PHE A 137 -10.40 27.22 18.90
C PHE A 137 -9.45 26.08 18.50
N ARG A 138 -8.53 26.33 17.56
CA ARG A 138 -7.49 25.36 17.18
C ARG A 138 -6.62 24.99 18.40
N GLN A 139 -6.24 25.97 19.21
CA GLN A 139 -5.50 25.73 20.47
C GLN A 139 -6.34 24.96 21.50
N GLU A 140 -7.63 25.27 21.65
CA GLU A 140 -8.56 24.54 22.53
C GLU A 140 -8.63 23.06 22.13
N VAL A 141 -8.83 22.77 20.84
CA VAL A 141 -8.89 21.40 20.31
C VAL A 141 -7.56 20.65 20.50
N MET A 142 -6.42 21.32 20.27
CA MET A 142 -5.09 20.74 20.52
C MET A 142 -4.85 20.44 22.01
N ALA A 143 -5.24 21.36 22.89
CA ALA A 143 -5.06 21.24 24.33
C ALA A 143 -5.95 20.15 24.93
N ALA A 144 -7.17 20.00 24.41
CA ALA A 144 -8.11 18.99 24.87
C ALA A 144 -7.62 17.55 24.57
N ARG A 145 -6.77 17.33 23.56
CA ARG A 145 -6.26 16.00 23.11
C ARG A 145 -7.34 14.94 22.86
N GLN A 146 -8.60 15.36 22.72
CA GLN A 146 -9.76 14.47 22.56
C GLN A 146 -10.19 14.29 21.10
N LEU A 147 -9.60 15.05 20.17
CA LEU A 147 -9.97 15.09 18.76
C LEU A 147 -8.72 15.03 17.88
N LEU A 148 -8.76 14.16 16.87
CA LEU A 148 -7.73 14.12 15.83
C LEU A 148 -8.08 15.17 14.76
N TYR A 149 -7.15 16.09 14.50
CA TYR A 149 -7.28 17.06 13.43
C TYR A 149 -6.17 16.86 12.38
N LYS A 150 -6.41 17.34 11.16
CA LYS A 150 -5.45 17.32 10.06
C LYS A 150 -5.32 18.71 9.47
N ALA A 151 -4.11 19.05 9.03
CA ALA A 151 -3.83 20.28 8.31
C ALA A 151 -3.56 19.96 6.84
N TYR A 152 -3.98 20.84 5.94
CA TYR A 152 -3.76 20.70 4.50
C TYR A 152 -3.29 22.03 3.90
N ALA A 153 -2.45 21.94 2.87
CA ALA A 153 -1.85 23.11 2.23
C ALA A 153 -2.81 23.81 1.26
N ASP A 154 -3.46 23.02 0.41
CA ASP A 154 -4.34 23.48 -0.67
C ASP A 154 -5.48 22.48 -0.95
N VAL A 155 -6.33 22.81 -1.92
CA VAL A 155 -7.52 22.02 -2.27
C VAL A 155 -7.14 20.64 -2.83
N ALA A 156 -6.00 20.50 -3.51
CA ALA A 156 -5.57 19.22 -4.09
C ALA A 156 -5.06 18.27 -2.99
N ASP A 157 -4.30 18.78 -2.03
CA ASP A 157 -3.90 18.05 -0.82
C ASP A 157 -5.14 17.62 -0.01
N PHE A 158 -6.11 18.53 0.13
CA PHE A 158 -7.40 18.22 0.75
C PHE A 158 -8.16 17.11 0.02
N GLU A 159 -8.21 17.12 -1.33
CA GLU A 159 -8.89 16.10 -2.13
C GLU A 159 -8.33 14.69 -1.86
N VAL A 160 -7.00 14.54 -1.90
CA VAL A 160 -6.34 13.26 -1.66
C VAL A 160 -6.62 12.78 -0.24
N MET A 161 -6.49 13.68 0.74
CA MET A 161 -6.69 13.37 2.15
C MET A 161 -8.13 12.95 2.45
N ILE A 162 -9.11 13.70 1.96
CA ILE A 162 -10.51 13.46 2.25
C ILE A 162 -11.03 12.21 1.53
N PHE A 163 -10.52 11.93 0.33
CA PHE A 163 -10.79 10.68 -0.37
C PHE A 163 -10.30 9.47 0.45
N ASP A 164 -9.05 9.49 0.93
CA ASP A 164 -8.50 8.41 1.75
C ASP A 164 -9.32 8.21 3.05
N HIS A 165 -9.64 9.29 3.75
CA HIS A 165 -10.37 9.24 5.01
C HIS A 165 -11.82 8.74 4.87
N LEU A 166 -12.59 9.26 3.90
CA LEU A 166 -13.97 8.82 3.68
C LEU A 166 -14.03 7.37 3.21
N THR A 167 -13.06 6.94 2.41
CA THR A 167 -12.98 5.55 1.93
C THR A 167 -12.64 4.61 3.08
N LYS A 168 -11.72 4.98 3.98
CA LYS A 168 -11.41 4.23 5.20
C LYS A 168 -12.62 4.14 6.15
N LEU A 169 -13.34 5.25 6.32
CA LEU A 169 -14.50 5.33 7.20
C LEU A 169 -15.67 4.46 6.71
N LEU A 170 -16.00 4.54 5.41
CA LEU A 170 -16.96 3.64 4.80
C LEU A 170 -16.53 2.18 4.92
N GLY A 171 -15.24 1.88 4.71
CA GLY A 171 -14.69 0.55 4.92
C GLY A 171 -14.97 0.05 6.34
N ARG A 172 -14.66 0.87 7.36
CA ARG A 172 -14.93 0.54 8.77
C ARG A 172 -16.42 0.32 9.05
N ARG A 173 -17.30 1.16 8.51
CA ARG A 173 -18.76 1.07 8.72
C ARG A 173 -19.38 -0.13 8.02
N ALA A 174 -18.89 -0.47 6.82
CA ALA A 174 -19.26 -1.69 6.14
C ALA A 174 -18.91 -2.91 7.01
N ILE A 175 -17.72 -2.93 7.63
CA ILE A 175 -17.25 -3.96 8.56
C ILE A 175 -18.15 -4.11 9.81
N GLU A 176 -18.44 -3.01 10.51
CA GLU A 176 -19.21 -3.02 11.76
C GLU A 176 -20.67 -3.48 11.54
N SER A 177 -21.29 -3.03 10.45
CA SER A 177 -22.70 -3.29 10.13
C SER A 177 -23.04 -4.74 9.74
N THR A 178 -22.02 -5.58 9.61
CA THR A 178 -22.11 -7.03 9.35
C THR A 178 -21.77 -7.89 10.57
N ALA A 179 -21.05 -7.35 11.55
CA ALA A 179 -20.76 -8.03 12.81
C ALA A 179 -22.01 -8.21 13.69
N ASP A 180 -22.95 -7.26 13.64
CA ASP A 180 -24.24 -7.33 14.35
C ASP A 180 -25.16 -8.46 13.88
N LYS A 181 -24.88 -9.09 12.72
CA LYS A 181 -25.64 -10.26 12.23
C LYS A 181 -25.09 -11.59 12.72
N SER A 182 -23.94 -11.62 13.39
CA SER A 182 -23.30 -12.85 13.88
C SER A 182 -23.04 -12.78 15.39
N THR A 183 -24.10 -12.84 16.19
CA THR A 183 -24.01 -13.11 17.62
C THR A 183 -23.69 -14.58 17.85
N ASP A 184 -22.41 -14.95 17.78
CA ASP A 184 -21.88 -16.10 18.53
C ASP A 184 -20.44 -15.83 18.99
N SER A 185 -20.25 -15.87 20.31
CA SER A 185 -19.19 -15.18 21.05
C SER A 185 -17.83 -15.90 21.10
N THR A 186 -17.54 -16.81 20.16
CA THR A 186 -16.35 -17.69 20.21
C THR A 186 -15.32 -17.45 19.09
N LYS A 187 -15.50 -16.45 18.21
CA LYS A 187 -14.61 -16.18 17.05
C LYS A 187 -13.86 -14.84 17.11
N ARG A 188 -13.25 -14.49 18.23
CA ARG A 188 -12.49 -13.20 18.39
C ARG A 188 -11.08 -13.16 17.80
N HIS A 189 -10.67 -14.10 16.93
CA HIS A 189 -9.30 -14.13 16.39
C HIS A 189 -9.17 -13.99 14.87
N SER A 190 -10.24 -13.81 14.09
CA SER A 190 -10.16 -13.55 12.64
C SER A 190 -10.36 -12.05 12.37
N THR A 191 -9.28 -11.31 12.12
CA THR A 191 -9.35 -9.85 12.00
C THR A 191 -9.18 -9.39 10.56
N VAL A 192 -8.31 -9.98 9.76
CA VAL A 192 -7.95 -9.49 8.40
C VAL A 192 -8.94 -9.95 7.32
N LEU A 193 -9.37 -11.22 7.36
CA LEU A 193 -10.26 -11.79 6.35
C LEU A 193 -11.74 -11.52 6.64
N ALA A 194 -12.11 -11.30 7.90
CA ALA A 194 -13.45 -10.84 8.25
C ALA A 194 -13.66 -9.35 7.90
N GLN A 195 -12.57 -8.58 7.74
CA GLN A 195 -12.56 -7.16 7.39
C GLN A 195 -12.45 -6.89 5.88
N SER A 196 -12.12 -7.91 5.08
CA SER A 196 -11.91 -7.78 3.64
C SER A 196 -13.12 -8.29 2.86
N PHE A 197 -14.11 -7.41 2.61
CA PHE A 197 -15.22 -7.73 1.72
C PHE A 197 -14.73 -7.89 0.27
N GLY A 198 -15.04 -9.04 -0.33
CA GLY A 198 -14.76 -9.38 -1.73
C GLY A 198 -13.45 -10.14 -1.90
N SER A 199 -13.48 -11.25 -2.65
CA SER A 199 -12.23 -11.82 -3.16
C SER A 199 -11.55 -10.74 -3.99
N ILE A 200 -10.27 -10.48 -3.68
CA ILE A 200 -9.45 -9.63 -4.53
C ILE A 200 -9.49 -10.29 -5.90
N GLN A 201 -10.07 -9.63 -6.91
CA GLN A 201 -10.21 -10.25 -8.22
C GLN A 201 -8.81 -10.56 -8.75
N PRO A 202 -8.59 -11.74 -9.37
CA PRO A 202 -7.34 -12.01 -10.06
C PRO A 202 -7.10 -10.93 -11.11
N MET A 203 -5.87 -10.44 -11.18
CA MET A 203 -5.44 -9.39 -12.09
C MET A 203 -4.10 -9.78 -12.69
N THR A 204 -3.91 -9.53 -13.97
CA THR A 204 -2.63 -9.78 -14.65
C THR A 204 -1.57 -8.76 -14.24
N MET A 205 -0.30 -9.09 -14.42
CA MET A 205 0.81 -8.18 -14.12
C MET A 205 0.73 -6.89 -14.96
N LEU A 206 0.29 -6.97 -16.21
CA LEU A 206 0.15 -5.81 -17.11
C LEU A 206 -0.98 -4.88 -16.66
N GLU A 207 -2.12 -5.44 -16.24
CA GLU A 207 -3.22 -4.65 -15.63
C GLU A 207 -2.75 -3.94 -14.35
N LEU A 208 -2.00 -4.65 -13.47
CA LEU A 208 -1.46 -4.05 -12.25
C LEU A 208 -0.45 -2.92 -12.56
N ALA A 209 0.36 -3.11 -13.60
CA ALA A 209 1.29 -2.10 -14.10
C ALA A 209 0.61 -0.87 -14.71
N GLY A 210 -0.71 -0.94 -14.95
CA GLY A 210 -1.54 0.14 -15.49
C GLY A 210 -1.59 0.20 -17.01
N ASP A 211 -1.06 -0.81 -17.72
CA ASP A 211 -1.09 -0.88 -19.18
C ASP A 211 -1.35 -2.34 -19.64
N PRO A 212 -2.63 -2.76 -19.74
CA PRO A 212 -2.98 -4.13 -20.13
C PRO A 212 -2.66 -4.45 -21.60
N LEU A 213 -2.40 -3.43 -22.42
CA LEU A 213 -2.05 -3.57 -23.85
C LEU A 213 -0.57 -3.18 -24.07
N MET A 214 0.29 -3.59 -23.14
CA MET A 214 1.71 -3.27 -23.16
C MET A 214 2.36 -3.84 -24.42
N THR A 215 2.85 -2.95 -25.29
CA THR A 215 3.66 -3.32 -26.46
C THR A 215 5.16 -3.17 -26.16
N PRO A 216 6.06 -3.83 -26.90
CA PRO A 216 7.51 -3.68 -26.74
C PRO A 216 8.00 -2.21 -26.76
N ASP A 217 7.46 -1.37 -27.67
CA ASP A 217 7.83 0.04 -27.78
C ASP A 217 7.44 0.89 -26.56
N ARG A 218 6.28 0.56 -25.96
CA ARG A 218 5.82 1.19 -24.71
C ARG A 218 6.70 0.79 -23.54
N LEU A 219 7.09 -0.48 -23.46
CA LEU A 219 8.02 -0.96 -22.45
C LEU A 219 9.41 -0.31 -22.61
N LEU A 220 9.93 -0.20 -23.84
CA LEU A 220 11.17 0.52 -24.14
C LEU A 220 11.09 1.99 -23.69
N SER A 221 9.97 2.66 -23.96
CA SER A 221 9.73 4.04 -23.53
C SER A 221 9.70 4.16 -22.01
N ARG A 222 9.05 3.21 -21.32
CA ARG A 222 9.02 3.12 -19.85
C ARG A 222 10.42 2.92 -19.26
N TRP A 223 11.22 2.04 -19.86
CA TRP A 223 12.61 1.80 -19.48
C TRP A 223 13.50 3.03 -19.65
N ARG A 224 13.35 3.78 -20.76
CA ARG A 224 14.07 5.04 -20.97
C ARG A 224 13.73 6.07 -19.88
N GLN A 225 12.45 6.24 -19.57
CA GLN A 225 12.03 7.13 -18.49
C GLN A 225 12.59 6.69 -17.13
N ALA A 226 12.59 5.37 -16.85
CA ALA A 226 13.15 4.83 -15.60
C ALA A 226 14.65 5.09 -15.45
N SER A 227 15.42 5.08 -16.55
CA SER A 227 16.85 5.44 -16.54
C SER A 227 17.10 6.89 -16.12
N GLU A 228 16.17 7.81 -16.43
CA GLU A 228 16.29 9.24 -16.15
C GLU A 228 15.88 9.63 -14.72
N LEU A 229 15.05 8.80 -14.05
CA LEU A 229 14.56 9.09 -12.70
C LEU A 229 15.71 9.16 -11.69
N SER A 230 15.75 10.13 -10.77
CA SER A 230 16.79 10.17 -9.72
C SER A 230 16.68 9.04 -8.69
N GLN A 231 15.53 8.38 -8.61
CA GLN A 231 15.22 7.31 -7.66
C GLN A 231 14.59 6.13 -8.39
N ILE A 232 14.70 4.94 -7.81
CA ILE A 232 14.03 3.75 -8.34
C ILE A 232 12.51 3.91 -8.23
N PRO A 233 11.75 3.60 -9.30
CA PRO A 233 10.30 3.65 -9.27
C PRO A 233 9.71 2.58 -8.35
N GLN A 234 8.49 2.81 -7.86
CA GLN A 234 7.76 1.74 -7.16
C GLN A 234 7.44 0.58 -8.10
N MET A 235 7.51 -0.65 -7.57
CA MET A 235 7.37 -1.91 -8.30
C MET A 235 6.19 -2.70 -7.72
N PRO A 236 4.94 -2.28 -8.01
CA PRO A 236 3.77 -2.95 -7.46
C PRO A 236 3.66 -4.36 -8.01
N CYS A 237 3.52 -5.36 -7.15
CA CYS A 237 3.42 -6.79 -7.53
C CYS A 237 2.16 -7.47 -6.98
N ALA A 238 1.43 -6.79 -6.10
CA ALA A 238 0.16 -7.26 -5.56
C ALA A 238 -0.81 -6.08 -5.34
N LEU A 239 -2.09 -6.41 -5.21
CA LEU A 239 -3.18 -5.45 -5.00
C LEU A 239 -3.89 -5.75 -3.68
N GLY A 240 -4.24 -4.71 -2.93
CA GLY A 240 -5.09 -4.82 -1.74
C GLY A 240 -6.56 -5.08 -2.08
N PRO A 241 -7.43 -5.27 -1.08
CA PRO A 241 -8.86 -5.45 -1.27
C PRO A 241 -9.44 -4.28 -2.05
N LEU A 242 -10.31 -4.60 -3.01
CA LEU A 242 -11.06 -3.61 -3.77
C LEU A 242 -10.17 -2.60 -4.54
N GLY A 243 -8.89 -2.93 -4.76
CA GLY A 243 -7.94 -2.05 -5.46
C GLY A 243 -7.49 -0.83 -4.66
N LEU A 244 -7.74 -0.79 -3.35
CA LEU A 244 -7.50 0.40 -2.51
C LEU A 244 -6.02 0.80 -2.41
N TYR A 245 -5.11 -0.15 -2.56
CA TYR A 245 -3.68 0.12 -2.56
C TYR A 245 -2.91 -0.92 -3.38
N ARG A 246 -1.75 -0.51 -3.91
CA ARG A 246 -0.79 -1.39 -4.58
C ARG A 246 0.34 -1.72 -3.63
N PHE A 247 0.70 -2.98 -3.56
CA PHE A 247 1.73 -3.49 -2.67
C PHE A 247 3.02 -3.80 -3.44
N THR A 248 4.15 -3.36 -2.88
CA THR A 248 5.49 -3.50 -3.46
C THR A 248 6.37 -4.26 -2.48
N VAL A 249 7.13 -5.25 -2.97
CA VAL A 249 8.09 -5.99 -2.15
C VAL A 249 9.49 -5.38 -2.22
N VAL A 250 9.90 -4.88 -3.40
CA VAL A 250 11.20 -4.25 -3.62
C VAL A 250 11.12 -2.76 -3.32
N ASP A 251 11.41 -2.36 -2.08
CA ASP A 251 11.36 -0.97 -1.62
C ASP A 251 12.59 -0.52 -0.80
N PHE A 252 13.55 -1.43 -0.59
CA PHE A 252 14.76 -1.26 0.23
C PHE A 252 14.51 -0.69 1.65
N ARG A 253 13.29 -0.77 2.16
CA ARG A 253 12.98 -0.56 3.58
C ARG A 253 13.35 -1.80 4.39
N HIS A 254 13.26 -2.98 3.76
CA HIS A 254 13.51 -4.28 4.37
C HIS A 254 14.63 -5.01 3.64
N SER A 255 15.58 -5.62 4.38
CA SER A 255 16.68 -6.40 3.80
C SER A 255 16.22 -7.73 3.20
N ALA A 256 15.25 -8.37 3.85
CA ALA A 256 14.71 -9.65 3.44
C ALA A 256 13.21 -9.73 3.72
N THR A 257 12.53 -10.50 2.87
CA THR A 257 11.12 -10.84 2.98
C THR A 257 10.99 -12.34 3.18
N LEU A 258 10.21 -12.76 4.18
CA LEU A 258 9.82 -14.17 4.35
C LEU A 258 8.50 -14.42 3.63
N LEU A 259 8.47 -15.41 2.73
CA LEU A 259 7.28 -15.83 1.98
C LEU A 259 6.91 -17.27 2.34
N VAL A 260 5.79 -17.45 3.03
CA VAL A 260 5.30 -18.78 3.46
C VAL A 260 4.01 -19.12 2.74
N GLY A 261 3.91 -20.35 2.21
CA GLY A 261 2.69 -20.82 1.57
C GLY A 261 2.72 -22.30 1.23
N THR A 262 1.57 -22.97 1.37
CA THR A 262 1.43 -24.40 1.04
C THR A 262 1.40 -24.65 -0.47
N THR A 263 1.52 -25.91 -0.90
CA THR A 263 1.34 -26.28 -2.31
C THR A 263 0.00 -25.77 -2.84
N GLY A 264 0.03 -25.14 -4.02
CA GLY A 264 -1.17 -24.54 -4.64
C GLY A 264 -1.72 -23.32 -3.91
N SER A 265 -0.95 -22.68 -3.02
CA SER A 265 -1.32 -21.38 -2.43
C SER A 265 -0.99 -20.19 -3.33
N GLY A 266 -0.19 -20.39 -4.38
CA GLY A 266 0.30 -19.34 -5.27
C GLY A 266 1.69 -18.79 -4.91
N LYS A 267 2.50 -19.52 -4.13
CA LYS A 267 3.87 -19.09 -3.76
C LYS A 267 4.77 -18.82 -4.97
N THR A 268 4.82 -19.76 -5.91
CA THR A 268 5.57 -19.59 -7.17
C THR A 268 5.06 -18.39 -7.96
N GLU A 269 3.74 -18.26 -8.09
CA GLU A 269 3.11 -17.12 -8.77
C GLU A 269 3.47 -15.79 -8.13
N ALA A 270 3.50 -15.72 -6.79
CA ALA A 270 3.91 -14.53 -6.06
C ALA A 270 5.40 -14.17 -6.31
N LEU A 271 6.30 -15.16 -6.31
CA LEU A 271 7.71 -14.94 -6.66
C LEU A 271 7.85 -14.41 -8.10
N MET A 272 7.10 -14.98 -9.03
CA MET A 272 7.08 -14.55 -10.42
C MET A 272 6.51 -13.14 -10.57
N ALA A 273 5.43 -12.80 -9.88
CA ALA A 273 4.83 -11.47 -9.90
C ALA A 273 5.79 -10.39 -9.38
N ILE A 274 6.55 -10.72 -8.32
CA ILE A 274 7.57 -9.80 -7.78
C ILE A 274 8.69 -9.60 -8.81
N ALA A 275 9.23 -10.68 -9.38
CA ALA A 275 10.28 -10.60 -10.39
C ALA A 275 9.84 -9.86 -11.66
N ALA A 276 8.65 -10.19 -12.19
CA ALA A 276 8.07 -9.54 -13.34
C ALA A 276 7.85 -8.04 -13.10
N SER A 277 7.35 -7.66 -11.93
CA SER A 277 7.19 -6.26 -11.54
C SER A 277 8.52 -5.49 -11.52
N THR A 278 9.60 -6.12 -11.04
CA THR A 278 10.94 -5.51 -11.04
C THR A 278 11.44 -5.27 -12.46
N VAL A 279 11.37 -6.27 -13.34
CA VAL A 279 11.86 -6.16 -14.73
C VAL A 279 10.99 -5.22 -15.58
N LEU A 280 9.67 -5.17 -15.36
CA LEU A 280 8.80 -4.20 -16.02
C LEU A 280 9.08 -2.75 -15.61
N SER A 281 9.72 -2.55 -14.47
CA SER A 281 9.93 -1.23 -13.88
C SER A 281 11.34 -0.67 -14.11
N LEU A 282 12.32 -1.54 -14.36
CA LEU A 282 13.72 -1.15 -14.57
C LEU A 282 14.29 -1.74 -15.87
N PRO A 283 15.11 -0.98 -16.61
CA PRO A 283 15.79 -1.48 -17.79
C PRO A 283 16.82 -2.55 -17.41
N PRO A 284 17.17 -3.46 -18.35
CA PRO A 284 18.04 -4.60 -18.07
C PRO A 284 19.39 -4.25 -17.39
N PRO A 285 20.12 -3.17 -17.74
CA PRO A 285 21.38 -2.86 -17.06
C PRO A 285 21.23 -2.44 -15.59
N LEU A 286 20.00 -2.12 -15.14
CA LEU A 286 19.72 -1.62 -13.80
C LEU A 286 19.04 -2.65 -12.90
N VAL A 287 18.72 -3.84 -13.42
CA VAL A 287 18.05 -4.90 -12.68
C VAL A 287 18.77 -6.22 -12.85
N ARG A 288 18.81 -6.98 -11.76
CA ARG A 288 19.27 -8.36 -11.72
C ARG A 288 18.27 -9.16 -10.91
N VAL A 289 17.84 -10.30 -11.44
CA VAL A 289 16.98 -11.24 -10.71
C VAL A 289 17.64 -12.61 -10.73
N SER A 290 17.76 -13.25 -9.57
CA SER A 290 18.36 -14.58 -9.46
C SER A 290 17.45 -15.51 -8.66
N PHE A 291 17.27 -16.75 -9.15
CA PHE A 291 16.42 -17.75 -8.53
C PHE A 291 17.26 -18.89 -7.96
N ILE A 292 16.93 -19.33 -6.74
CA ILE A 292 17.58 -20.45 -6.05
C ILE A 292 16.52 -21.53 -5.78
N ASP A 293 16.80 -22.75 -6.23
CA ASP A 293 15.95 -23.95 -6.06
C ASP A 293 14.52 -23.83 -6.66
N LEU A 294 14.33 -22.96 -7.64
CA LEU A 294 13.08 -22.89 -8.39
C LEU A 294 13.14 -23.84 -9.60
N LYS A 295 12.31 -24.88 -9.61
CA LYS A 295 12.35 -25.97 -10.61
C LYS A 295 11.66 -25.67 -11.94
N TYR A 296 11.11 -24.47 -12.13
CA TYR A 296 10.30 -24.09 -13.30
C TYR A 296 11.17 -23.46 -14.40
N SER A 297 11.72 -24.29 -15.28
CA SER A 297 12.71 -23.89 -16.29
C SER A 297 12.20 -22.87 -17.32
N SER A 298 10.96 -22.97 -17.82
CA SER A 298 10.48 -22.10 -18.91
C SER A 298 10.27 -20.64 -18.49
N TYR A 299 9.80 -20.42 -17.26
CA TYR A 299 9.52 -19.10 -16.71
C TYR A 299 10.79 -18.37 -16.29
N ILE A 300 11.74 -19.11 -15.70
CA ILE A 300 13.07 -18.58 -15.36
C ILE A 300 13.79 -18.20 -16.65
N GLN A 301 13.81 -19.08 -17.66
CA GLN A 301 14.39 -18.78 -18.98
C GLN A 301 13.78 -17.53 -19.62
N ALA A 302 12.47 -17.32 -19.49
CA ALA A 302 11.80 -16.17 -20.05
C ALA A 302 12.16 -14.85 -19.32
N LEU A 303 12.39 -14.89 -18.00
CA LEU A 303 12.92 -13.76 -17.23
C LEU A 303 14.42 -13.55 -17.49
N GLU A 304 15.19 -14.63 -17.64
CA GLU A 304 16.62 -14.58 -17.99
C GLU A 304 16.85 -13.94 -19.35
N ALA A 305 15.98 -14.24 -20.31
CA ALA A 305 16.02 -13.67 -21.65
C ALA A 305 15.86 -12.13 -21.68
N VAL A 306 15.49 -11.50 -20.56
CA VAL A 306 15.12 -10.07 -20.50
C VAL A 306 15.91 -9.28 -19.44
N GLY A 307 17.00 -9.86 -18.93
CA GLY A 307 17.96 -9.19 -18.04
C GLY A 307 18.01 -9.71 -16.60
N ALA A 308 17.24 -10.75 -16.26
CA ALA A 308 17.52 -11.49 -15.04
C ALA A 308 18.80 -12.32 -15.27
N ASP A 309 19.99 -11.85 -14.88
CA ASP A 309 21.14 -12.76 -14.81
C ASP A 309 20.84 -13.84 -13.77
N GLY A 310 20.28 -14.95 -14.24
CA GLY A 310 20.00 -16.13 -13.47
C GLY A 310 21.31 -16.81 -13.14
N ILE A 311 21.97 -16.32 -12.08
CA ILE A 311 22.88 -17.20 -11.38
C ILE A 311 22.00 -18.26 -10.71
N HIS A 312 21.89 -19.41 -11.36
CA HIS A 312 21.43 -20.64 -10.74
C HIS A 312 22.47 -21.07 -9.71
N LEU A 313 22.33 -20.55 -8.49
CA LEU A 313 23.16 -20.96 -7.36
C LEU A 313 22.67 -22.31 -6.85
N ASP A 314 23.28 -23.42 -7.29
CA ASP A 314 23.09 -24.72 -6.62
C ASP A 314 23.86 -24.72 -5.29
N LEU A 315 23.23 -24.17 -4.25
CA LEU A 315 23.75 -24.15 -2.89
C LEU A 315 23.86 -25.55 -2.25
N GLY A 316 23.28 -26.58 -2.88
CA GLY A 316 23.26 -27.96 -2.37
C GLY A 316 24.44 -28.81 -2.83
N ASN A 317 24.90 -28.62 -4.07
CA ASN A 317 25.94 -29.49 -4.68
C ASN A 317 27.23 -28.76 -5.11
N GLU A 318 27.25 -27.43 -5.20
CA GLU A 318 28.47 -26.70 -5.59
C GLU A 318 29.04 -25.87 -4.42
N PRO A 319 30.25 -26.18 -3.93
CA PRO A 319 30.89 -25.41 -2.86
C PRO A 319 31.11 -23.92 -3.19
N ASP A 320 31.12 -23.55 -4.48
CA ASP A 320 31.52 -22.22 -4.94
C ASP A 320 30.35 -21.21 -5.03
N GLY A 321 29.09 -21.66 -5.10
CA GLY A 321 27.96 -20.76 -5.37
C GLY A 321 27.74 -19.68 -4.28
N LEU A 322 27.80 -20.08 -3.02
CA LEU A 322 27.69 -19.14 -1.89
C LEU A 322 28.91 -18.20 -1.81
N ASP A 323 30.09 -18.68 -2.21
CA ASP A 323 31.31 -17.87 -2.24
C ASP A 323 31.25 -16.80 -3.32
N VAL A 324 30.67 -17.11 -4.49
CA VAL A 324 30.38 -16.12 -5.55
C VAL A 324 29.43 -15.03 -5.04
N LEU A 325 28.36 -15.42 -4.34
CA LEU A 325 27.42 -14.46 -3.74
C LEU A 325 28.11 -13.55 -2.71
N ILE A 326 28.95 -14.13 -1.85
CA ILE A 326 29.72 -13.37 -0.86
C ILE A 326 30.72 -12.43 -1.53
N ALA A 327 31.38 -12.86 -2.61
CA ALA A 327 32.31 -12.05 -3.37
C ALA A 327 31.63 -10.85 -4.04
N GLU A 328 30.46 -11.06 -4.64
CA GLU A 328 29.65 -9.98 -5.24
C GLU A 328 29.21 -8.96 -4.19
N ILE A 329 28.79 -9.41 -3.00
CA ILE A 329 28.46 -8.51 -1.89
C ILE A 329 29.65 -7.64 -1.48
N ARG A 330 30.85 -8.25 -1.35
CA ARG A 330 32.07 -7.50 -1.05
C ARG A 330 32.43 -6.52 -2.16
N ALA A 331 32.23 -6.88 -3.43
CA ALA A 331 32.46 -5.99 -4.56
C ALA A 331 31.53 -4.77 -4.50
N ARG A 332 30.24 -4.97 -4.19
CA ARG A 332 29.27 -3.88 -4.02
C ARG A 332 29.62 -2.96 -2.85
N GLU A 333 30.06 -3.52 -1.73
CA GLU A 333 30.54 -2.73 -0.59
C GLU A 333 31.74 -1.86 -0.97
N GLN A 334 32.70 -2.42 -1.71
CA GLN A 334 33.86 -1.70 -2.18
C GLN A 334 33.48 -0.55 -3.12
N ILE A 335 32.50 -0.75 -4.02
CA ILE A 335 31.98 0.31 -4.89
C ILE A 335 31.41 1.47 -4.07
N LEU A 336 30.62 1.20 -3.03
CA LEU A 336 30.06 2.25 -2.17
C LEU A 336 31.13 2.99 -1.37
N VAL A 337 32.13 2.27 -0.86
CA VAL A 337 33.26 2.85 -0.12
C VAL A 337 34.07 3.79 -1.02
N GLU A 338 34.44 3.34 -2.23
CA GLU A 338 35.18 4.13 -3.22
C GLU A 338 34.39 5.36 -3.68
N ALA A 339 33.07 5.22 -3.83
CA ALA A 339 32.17 6.29 -4.22
C ALA A 339 31.81 7.26 -3.08
N HIS A 340 32.24 6.96 -1.84
CA HIS A 340 31.84 7.66 -0.62
C HIS A 340 30.32 7.80 -0.50
N CYS A 341 29.60 6.69 -0.68
CA CYS A 341 28.15 6.61 -0.56
C CYS A 341 27.79 5.66 0.59
N ARG A 342 26.76 6.00 1.37
CA ARG A 342 26.31 5.16 2.50
C ARG A 342 25.50 3.94 2.06
N ASP A 343 24.81 4.07 0.93
CA ASP A 343 23.90 3.07 0.37
C ASP A 343 23.77 3.24 -1.15
N ALA A 344 23.16 2.26 -1.80
CA ALA A 344 22.92 2.24 -3.24
C ALA A 344 21.99 3.38 -3.68
N GLN A 345 21.06 3.83 -2.83
CA GLN A 345 20.15 4.94 -3.16
C GLN A 345 20.93 6.26 -3.30
N GLU A 346 21.86 6.53 -2.40
CA GLU A 346 22.77 7.66 -2.48
C GLU A 346 23.69 7.52 -3.71
N PHE A 347 24.21 6.32 -3.98
CA PHE A 347 25.01 6.07 -5.17
C PHE A 347 24.24 6.36 -6.46
N TRP A 348 23.01 5.87 -6.60
CA TRP A 348 22.18 6.09 -7.79
C TRP A 348 21.80 7.56 -7.99
N SER A 349 21.64 8.29 -6.88
CA SER A 349 21.34 9.73 -6.92
C SER A 349 22.58 10.54 -7.32
N LYS A 350 23.76 10.17 -6.81
CA LYS A 350 25.04 10.87 -7.03
C LYS A 350 25.66 10.55 -8.40
N PHE A 351 25.51 9.32 -8.87
CA PHE A 351 26.07 8.82 -10.12
C PHE A 351 24.97 8.26 -11.04
N PRO A 352 24.09 9.11 -11.61
CA PRO A 352 22.95 8.67 -12.42
C PRO A 352 23.35 7.91 -13.69
N ASN A 353 24.53 8.20 -14.25
CA ASN A 353 25.03 7.51 -15.44
C ASN A 353 25.72 6.16 -15.13
N ASP A 354 26.16 5.94 -13.88
CA ASP A 354 26.93 4.75 -13.48
C ASP A 354 26.11 3.74 -12.67
N ARG A 355 24.78 3.90 -12.62
CA ARG A 355 23.89 3.05 -11.81
C ARG A 355 23.99 1.57 -12.14
N TYR A 356 24.34 1.24 -13.38
CA TYR A 356 24.55 -0.11 -13.86
C TYR A 356 25.68 -0.85 -13.11
N ARG A 357 26.55 -0.12 -12.38
CA ARG A 357 27.57 -0.72 -11.50
C ARG A 357 26.97 -1.31 -10.23
N LEU A 358 25.80 -0.85 -9.81
CA LEU A 358 25.05 -1.33 -8.66
C LEU A 358 23.59 -1.58 -9.06
N PRO A 359 23.29 -2.54 -9.94
CA PRO A 359 21.93 -2.82 -10.34
C PRO A 359 21.13 -3.32 -9.14
N VAL A 360 19.83 -3.02 -9.13
CA VAL A 360 18.88 -3.62 -8.18
C VAL A 360 18.96 -5.11 -8.30
N TRP A 361 19.25 -5.80 -7.19
CA TRP A 361 19.38 -7.25 -7.22
C TRP A 361 18.30 -7.91 -6.37
N LEU A 362 17.37 -8.58 -7.03
CA LEU A 362 16.37 -9.42 -6.40
C LEU A 362 16.86 -10.88 -6.36
N ILE A 363 16.95 -11.45 -5.16
CA ILE A 363 17.31 -12.86 -4.96
C ILE A 363 16.09 -13.60 -4.42
N CYS A 364 15.54 -14.50 -5.22
CA CYS A 364 14.36 -15.29 -4.93
C CYS A 364 14.75 -16.73 -4.60
N ILE A 365 14.56 -17.16 -3.35
CA ILE A 365 14.79 -18.54 -2.93
C ILE A 365 13.42 -19.21 -2.81
N ASP A 366 13.12 -20.25 -3.60
CA ASP A 366 11.80 -20.88 -3.55
C ASP A 366 11.62 -21.71 -2.28
N GLU A 367 12.58 -22.56 -1.95
CA GLU A 367 12.51 -23.45 -0.79
C GLU A 367 13.80 -23.39 0.02
N VAL A 368 13.87 -22.46 0.98
CA VAL A 368 15.05 -22.28 1.85
C VAL A 368 15.41 -23.56 2.63
N HIS A 369 14.46 -24.48 2.83
CA HIS A 369 14.74 -25.76 3.46
C HIS A 369 15.68 -26.66 2.65
N SER A 370 15.75 -26.56 1.32
CA SER A 370 16.70 -27.38 0.55
C SER A 370 18.15 -27.09 0.93
N ILE A 371 18.44 -25.85 1.34
CA ILE A 371 19.75 -25.40 1.84
C ILE A 371 20.03 -25.94 3.25
N THR A 372 18.98 -26.31 4.02
CA THR A 372 19.11 -26.76 5.41
C THR A 372 19.49 -28.23 5.57
N PHE A 373 19.14 -29.08 4.60
CA PHE A 373 19.40 -30.52 4.64
C PHE A 373 20.85 -30.81 4.17
N GLY A 374 21.83 -30.51 5.03
CA GLY A 374 23.24 -30.84 4.82
C GLY A 374 24.22 -29.75 5.28
N GLN A 375 23.77 -28.49 5.36
CA GLN A 375 24.63 -27.34 5.63
C GLN A 375 23.95 -26.26 6.48
N ARG A 376 23.71 -26.50 7.79
CA ARG A 376 23.27 -25.43 8.72
C ARG A 376 24.19 -24.20 8.68
N GLU A 377 25.48 -24.43 8.45
CA GLU A 377 26.47 -23.39 8.22
C GLU A 377 26.20 -22.59 6.93
N GLY A 378 25.80 -23.26 5.85
CA GLY A 378 25.39 -22.62 4.58
C GLY A 378 24.20 -21.68 4.77
N LEU A 379 23.15 -22.10 5.48
CA LEU A 379 22.03 -21.21 5.81
C LEU A 379 22.50 -20.01 6.65
N ALA A 380 23.32 -20.22 7.66
CA ALA A 380 23.81 -19.12 8.50
C ALA A 380 24.60 -18.09 7.69
N ARG A 381 25.49 -18.54 6.81
CA ARG A 381 26.26 -17.70 5.90
C ARG A 381 25.36 -16.96 4.90
N LEU A 382 24.33 -17.60 4.36
CA LEU A 382 23.33 -16.95 3.50
C LEU A 382 22.57 -15.86 4.26
N LEU A 383 22.15 -16.12 5.51
CA LEU A 383 21.48 -15.09 6.31
C LEU A 383 22.41 -13.91 6.64
N GLN A 384 23.72 -14.14 6.82
CA GLN A 384 24.70 -13.05 6.96
C GLN A 384 24.78 -12.18 5.70
N THR A 385 24.65 -12.77 4.51
CA THR A 385 24.57 -12.00 3.25
C THR A 385 23.30 -11.14 3.21
N ALA A 386 22.15 -11.72 3.56
CA ALA A 386 20.89 -11.01 3.61
C ALA A 386 20.88 -9.84 4.62
N ALA A 387 21.52 -10.01 5.78
CA ALA A 387 21.62 -8.95 6.79
C ALA A 387 22.35 -7.69 6.29
N ARG A 388 23.22 -7.82 5.28
CA ARG A 388 24.00 -6.71 4.69
C ARG A 388 23.42 -6.21 3.37
N ALA A 389 22.35 -6.84 2.87
CA ALA A 389 21.81 -6.66 1.53
C ALA A 389 21.22 -5.27 1.27
N ARG A 390 20.49 -4.72 2.25
CA ARG A 390 19.72 -3.48 2.12
C ARG A 390 20.53 -2.29 1.59
N PRO A 391 21.66 -1.87 2.20
CA PRO A 391 22.44 -0.74 1.70
C PRO A 391 23.06 -1.02 0.33
N LEU A 392 23.16 -2.28 -0.11
CA LEU A 392 23.80 -2.68 -1.38
C LEU A 392 22.82 -2.75 -2.56
N GLY A 393 21.56 -2.33 -2.34
CA GLY A 393 20.51 -2.45 -3.36
C GLY A 393 20.12 -3.90 -3.65
N ILE A 394 20.26 -4.80 -2.67
CA ILE A 394 19.91 -6.21 -2.77
C ILE A 394 18.66 -6.50 -1.92
N GLN A 395 17.69 -7.21 -2.48
CA GLN A 395 16.46 -7.64 -1.82
C GLN A 395 16.38 -9.17 -1.83
N TYR A 396 16.33 -9.79 -0.64
CA TYR A 396 16.11 -11.24 -0.51
C TYR A 396 14.63 -11.56 -0.34
N ILE A 397 14.19 -12.65 -0.97
CA ILE A 397 12.92 -13.33 -0.69
C ILE A 397 13.21 -14.77 -0.30
N PHE A 398 12.92 -15.12 0.94
CA PHE A 398 13.03 -16.47 1.46
C PHE A 398 11.68 -17.16 1.39
N GLY A 399 11.49 -17.97 0.37
CA GLY A 399 10.35 -18.86 0.22
C GLY A 399 10.48 -20.11 1.07
N THR A 400 9.35 -20.56 1.62
CA THR A 400 9.24 -21.88 2.26
C THR A 400 7.81 -22.37 2.29
N GLN A 401 7.61 -23.69 2.27
CA GLN A 401 6.31 -24.29 2.57
C GLN A 401 6.03 -24.45 4.07
N ARG A 402 7.07 -24.53 4.90
CA ARG A 402 6.97 -24.75 6.36
C ARG A 402 8.08 -24.01 7.10
N LEU A 403 7.81 -23.50 8.30
CA LEU A 403 8.83 -22.80 9.11
C LEU A 403 9.57 -23.67 10.13
N ALA A 404 9.17 -24.94 10.26
CA ALA A 404 9.63 -25.82 11.33
C ALA A 404 11.17 -25.94 11.35
N GLY A 405 11.78 -25.49 12.45
CA GLY A 405 13.22 -25.64 12.71
C GLY A 405 14.12 -24.50 12.21
N ILE A 406 13.61 -23.56 11.40
CA ILE A 406 14.41 -22.42 10.87
C ILE A 406 13.76 -21.04 11.04
N GLY A 407 12.51 -20.98 11.50
CA GLY A 407 11.74 -19.74 11.61
C GLY A 407 12.47 -18.62 12.38
N ASN A 408 13.09 -18.92 13.52
CA ASN A 408 13.80 -17.91 14.31
C ASN A 408 15.04 -17.34 13.58
N MET A 409 15.74 -18.17 12.80
CA MET A 409 16.92 -17.72 12.05
C MET A 409 16.52 -16.77 10.92
N ILE A 410 15.50 -17.11 10.13
CA ILE A 410 15.04 -16.26 9.03
C ILE A 410 14.41 -14.97 9.56
N ARG A 411 13.59 -15.05 10.62
CA ARG A 411 12.97 -13.88 11.26
C ARG A 411 13.97 -12.86 11.80
N SER A 412 15.21 -13.27 12.10
CA SER A 412 16.26 -12.34 12.54
C SER A 412 16.72 -11.36 11.45
N VAL A 413 16.48 -11.69 10.18
CA VAL A 413 16.88 -10.85 9.03
C VAL A 413 15.67 -10.38 8.18
N SER A 414 14.50 -11.00 8.36
CA SER A 414 13.27 -10.66 7.65
C SER A 414 12.31 -9.85 8.51
N SER A 415 12.24 -8.54 8.28
CA SER A 415 11.25 -7.65 8.88
C SER A 415 9.88 -7.74 8.19
N ARG A 416 9.87 -7.96 6.87
CA ARG A 416 8.63 -8.16 6.09
C ARG A 416 8.26 -9.64 6.00
N ARG A 417 6.97 -9.93 6.19
CA ARG A 417 6.44 -11.30 6.18
C ARG A 417 5.19 -11.39 5.35
N ILE A 418 5.14 -12.38 4.48
CA ILE A 418 4.04 -12.63 3.55
C ILE A 418 3.59 -14.07 3.76
N CYS A 419 2.35 -14.24 4.17
CA CYS A 419 1.75 -15.53 4.49
C CYS A 419 0.58 -15.78 3.53
N LEU A 420 0.85 -16.60 2.52
CA LEU A 420 -0.17 -17.20 1.67
C LEU A 420 -0.89 -18.31 2.45
N ARG A 421 -1.87 -18.96 1.82
CA ARG A 421 -2.65 -20.06 2.42
C ARG A 421 -1.76 -21.10 3.12
N THR A 422 -1.92 -21.23 4.44
CA THR A 422 -1.26 -22.23 5.31
C THR A 422 -2.12 -23.48 5.51
N TYR A 423 -1.58 -24.54 6.13
CA TYR A 423 -2.37 -25.73 6.48
C TYR A 423 -3.24 -25.49 7.71
N ASP A 424 -2.72 -24.74 8.68
CA ASP A 424 -3.41 -24.44 9.92
C ASP A 424 -3.18 -23.00 10.40
N ALA A 425 -3.94 -22.61 11.42
CA ALA A 425 -3.91 -21.28 12.02
C ALA A 425 -2.63 -21.02 12.83
N LEU A 426 -1.96 -22.05 13.35
CA LEU A 426 -0.74 -21.91 14.15
C LEU A 426 0.43 -21.48 13.26
N GLU A 427 0.54 -22.03 12.05
CA GLU A 427 1.51 -21.57 11.05
C GLU A 427 1.29 -20.09 10.70
N SER A 428 0.04 -19.69 10.46
CA SER A 428 -0.29 -18.28 10.16
C SER A 428 0.07 -17.35 11.33
N LEU A 429 -0.22 -17.76 12.57
CA LEU A 429 0.15 -17.01 13.77
C LEU A 429 1.67 -16.89 13.92
N ASP A 430 2.44 -17.95 13.66
CA ASP A 430 3.91 -17.93 13.75
C ASP A 430 4.55 -17.03 12.67
N VAL A 431 3.92 -16.89 11.51
CA VAL A 431 4.42 -16.03 10.42
C VAL A 431 4.01 -14.58 10.65
N VAL A 432 2.70 -14.29 10.66
CA VAL A 432 2.14 -12.92 10.62
C VAL A 432 1.44 -12.50 11.91
N GLY A 433 1.41 -13.34 12.94
CA GLY A 433 0.80 -13.00 14.24
C GLY A 433 -0.73 -12.98 14.25
N VAL A 434 -1.37 -13.40 13.16
CA VAL A 434 -2.83 -13.57 13.02
C VAL A 434 -3.14 -14.90 12.34
N PRO A 435 -4.29 -15.57 12.60
CA PRO A 435 -4.61 -16.87 12.01
C PRO A 435 -5.16 -16.77 10.58
N ASP A 436 -5.36 -15.56 10.07
CA ASP A 436 -6.09 -15.27 8.85
C ASP A 436 -5.55 -16.00 7.61
N ALA A 437 -4.25 -16.17 7.42
CA ALA A 437 -3.74 -16.86 6.23
C ALA A 437 -4.28 -18.30 6.09
N SER A 438 -4.61 -18.97 7.19
CA SER A 438 -5.22 -20.31 7.19
C SER A 438 -6.66 -20.36 6.66
N LEU A 439 -7.35 -19.22 6.65
CA LEU A 439 -8.74 -19.10 6.21
C LEU A 439 -8.86 -18.73 4.72
N ILE A 440 -7.74 -18.47 4.03
CA ILE A 440 -7.72 -18.17 2.60
C ILE A 440 -8.24 -19.39 1.82
N SER A 441 -9.20 -19.17 0.91
CA SER A 441 -9.77 -20.25 0.09
C SER A 441 -8.75 -20.85 -0.87
N ARG A 442 -8.93 -22.12 -1.23
CA ARG A 442 -8.14 -22.78 -2.29
C ARG A 442 -8.33 -22.13 -3.66
N THR A 443 -9.48 -21.49 -3.90
CA THR A 443 -9.80 -20.79 -5.15
C THR A 443 -9.13 -19.41 -5.25
N ASP A 444 -8.62 -18.90 -4.14
CA ASP A 444 -8.01 -17.57 -4.04
C ASP A 444 -6.48 -17.63 -3.99
N ALA A 445 -5.89 -18.54 -4.78
CA ALA A 445 -4.45 -18.64 -4.93
C ALA A 445 -3.83 -17.28 -5.30
N GLY A 446 -2.67 -16.99 -4.70
CA GLY A 446 -2.00 -15.70 -4.77
C GLY A 446 -2.45 -14.70 -3.70
N THR A 447 -3.52 -14.98 -2.95
CA THR A 447 -3.93 -14.14 -1.81
C THR A 447 -3.03 -14.40 -0.60
N ALA A 448 -2.54 -13.34 0.03
CA ALA A 448 -1.65 -13.39 1.18
C ALA A 448 -2.06 -12.37 2.24
N VAL A 449 -1.76 -12.70 3.49
CA VAL A 449 -1.66 -11.72 4.58
C VAL A 449 -0.22 -11.27 4.68
N VAL A 450 0.00 -9.96 4.64
CA VAL A 450 1.32 -9.31 4.75
C VAL A 450 1.41 -8.60 6.08
N ARG A 451 2.59 -8.62 6.68
CA ARG A 451 2.89 -7.81 7.84
C ARG A 451 4.31 -7.28 7.78
N ASP A 452 4.45 -5.96 7.87
CA ASP A 452 5.73 -5.27 8.00
C ASP A 452 5.99 -5.07 9.49
N ASP A 453 7.03 -5.72 10.01
CA ASP A 453 7.38 -5.77 11.44
C ASP A 453 6.25 -6.32 12.34
N MET A 454 6.59 -6.86 13.53
CA MET A 454 5.57 -7.49 14.40
C MET A 454 4.58 -6.50 15.01
N ASP A 455 4.90 -5.21 14.99
CA ASP A 455 4.06 -4.13 15.50
C ASP A 455 3.17 -3.51 14.42
N GLY A 456 3.40 -3.81 13.13
CA GLY A 456 2.59 -3.30 12.03
C GLY A 456 1.21 -3.96 11.93
N GLU A 457 0.27 -3.27 11.29
CA GLU A 457 -1.05 -3.83 11.00
C GLU A 457 -0.96 -4.85 9.86
N PRO A 458 -1.60 -6.03 9.99
CA PRO A 458 -1.62 -7.02 8.92
C PRO A 458 -2.53 -6.57 7.77
N LEU A 459 -2.05 -6.76 6.55
CA LEU A 459 -2.66 -6.31 5.31
C LEU A 459 -3.03 -7.51 4.42
N LEU A 460 -4.21 -7.51 3.81
CA LEU A 460 -4.57 -8.54 2.82
C LEU A 460 -4.18 -8.09 1.42
N VAL A 461 -3.46 -8.90 0.65
CA VAL A 461 -3.11 -8.61 -0.74
C VAL A 461 -3.32 -9.83 -1.63
N ARG A 462 -3.46 -9.63 -2.94
CA ARG A 462 -3.38 -10.70 -3.95
C ARG A 462 -2.33 -10.36 -4.97
N PHE A 463 -1.39 -11.28 -5.16
CA PHE A 463 -0.34 -11.17 -6.17
C PHE A 463 -0.94 -11.22 -7.57
N ALA A 464 -0.35 -10.43 -8.47
CA ALA A 464 -0.74 -10.44 -9.87
C ALA A 464 -0.43 -11.80 -10.52
N MET A 465 -1.22 -12.14 -11.52
CA MET A 465 -0.97 -13.30 -12.37
C MET A 465 0.01 -12.95 -13.49
N VAL A 466 0.96 -13.83 -13.69
CA VAL A 466 2.01 -13.82 -14.70
C VAL A 466 1.67 -14.95 -15.69
N ASP A 467 0.50 -14.86 -16.32
CA ASP A 467 0.00 -15.93 -17.19
C ASP A 467 0.50 -15.79 -18.65
N ALA A 468 0.78 -16.94 -19.26
CA ALA A 468 1.21 -17.16 -20.63
C ALA A 468 0.05 -17.50 -21.60
N SER A 469 -1.19 -17.50 -21.11
CA SER A 469 -2.37 -17.99 -21.85
C SER A 469 -3.27 -16.94 -22.52
N LEU A 470 -2.89 -15.65 -22.48
CA LEU A 470 -3.60 -14.55 -23.15
C LEU A 470 -2.74 -14.03 -24.33
N ASP A 471 -3.38 -13.71 -25.45
CA ASP A 471 -2.88 -13.59 -26.85
C ASP A 471 -1.58 -12.81 -27.15
N GLU A 472 -0.90 -12.23 -26.16
CA GLU A 472 0.54 -11.90 -26.20
C GLU A 472 1.08 -12.17 -24.79
N SER A 473 1.95 -13.16 -24.61
CA SER A 473 2.45 -13.45 -23.27
C SER A 473 3.33 -12.28 -22.81
N LEU A 474 3.22 -11.87 -21.54
CA LEU A 474 4.09 -10.86 -20.93
C LEU A 474 5.57 -11.06 -21.31
N PHE A 475 5.98 -12.31 -21.43
CA PHE A 475 7.33 -12.72 -21.81
C PHE A 475 7.69 -12.36 -23.25
N ASP A 476 6.77 -12.45 -24.20
CA ASP A 476 6.99 -12.03 -25.59
C ASP A 476 7.27 -10.52 -25.65
N VAL A 477 6.49 -9.74 -24.91
CA VAL A 477 6.68 -8.29 -24.79
C VAL A 477 8.04 -7.96 -24.19
N LEU A 478 8.41 -8.63 -23.10
CA LEU A 478 9.70 -8.44 -22.44
C LEU A 478 10.88 -8.83 -23.36
N GLN A 479 10.79 -9.96 -24.08
CA GLN A 479 11.84 -10.44 -25.00
C GLN A 479 12.03 -9.51 -26.20
N ALA A 480 10.93 -9.09 -26.83
CA ALA A 480 10.99 -8.15 -27.95
C ALA A 480 11.54 -6.78 -27.51
N ALA A 481 11.13 -6.29 -26.35
CA ALA A 481 11.66 -5.04 -25.80
C ALA A 481 13.16 -5.16 -25.47
N ARG A 482 13.62 -6.28 -24.90
CA ARG A 482 15.04 -6.53 -24.64
C ARG A 482 15.87 -6.45 -25.91
N LYS A 483 15.43 -7.14 -26.97
CA LYS A 483 16.13 -7.13 -28.26
C LYS A 483 16.23 -5.71 -28.83
N GLY A 484 15.12 -4.95 -28.82
CA GLY A 484 15.13 -3.56 -29.26
C GLY A 484 16.00 -2.65 -28.38
N TYR A 485 16.12 -2.95 -27.09
CA TYR A 485 16.99 -2.21 -26.18
C TYR A 485 18.48 -2.41 -26.54
N ASP A 486 18.89 -3.66 -26.78
CA ASP A 486 20.27 -3.99 -27.14
C ASP A 486 20.67 -3.37 -28.50
N GLU A 487 19.77 -3.41 -29.49
CA GLU A 487 19.99 -2.76 -30.80
C GLU A 487 20.21 -1.24 -30.68
N VAL A 488 19.47 -0.56 -29.79
CA VAL A 488 19.63 0.89 -29.55
C VAL A 488 20.94 1.19 -28.81
N MET A 489 21.34 0.35 -27.86
CA MET A 489 22.58 0.55 -27.11
C MET A 489 23.81 0.28 -27.99
N ASP A 490 23.81 -0.77 -28.80
CA ASP A 490 24.90 -1.07 -29.74
C ASP A 490 25.06 0.05 -30.79
N ALA A 491 23.96 0.64 -31.25
CA ALA A 491 23.97 1.79 -32.17
C ALA A 491 24.45 3.10 -31.52
N SER A 492 24.50 3.19 -30.20
CA SER A 492 25.01 4.36 -29.46
C SER A 492 26.50 4.27 -29.12
N VAL A 493 27.10 3.09 -29.30
CA VAL A 493 28.51 2.77 -29.05
C VAL A 493 29.34 2.77 -30.34
N THR A 494 28.68 2.77 -31.51
CA THR A 494 29.28 2.95 -32.85
C THR A 494 29.19 4.39 -33.31
#